data_AF-A0A537EL51-F1
#
_entry.id   AF-A0A537EL51-F1
#
_cell.length_a   1.000
_cell.length_b   1.000
_cell.length_c   1.000
_cell.angle_alpha   90.00
_cell.angle_beta   90.00
_cell.angle_gamma   90.00
#
_symmetry.space_group_name_H-M   'P 1'
#
loop_
_entity.id
_entity.type
_entity.pdbx_description
1 polymer ?
#
loop_
_entity_poly.entity_id
_entity_poly.type
_entity_poly.pdbx_seq_one_letter_code
_entity_poly.pdbx_strand_id
1 'polypeptide(L)'
;MLMVIFGAGASCDSSPSEPLENVGGLRWRPPLADELFDMRRFGHVINHFTRAKEVFTHLLPKIGERVDVERVLEKLQNKAKSGDKERDRQLAAVQFYLQAMITQCTWNWKATTNDVTNYGTLIGEVRDLKQPACLVTFNYDTLLDEAVARDPLSHVKFTAMSDYVASDYKVIKFHGSVNWVHEVMARVDNLRGRNQLAIATEVIDRRPDLVINPEYEIVFPTRDDIDSGFPIAKSGDKAVIPALAVPVEHKPGDEIPSEHRKVFDECLPQITKILVIGWRANETRFLEILAQGLVKGKTAPKVMIVSRDEPSASETGNKIRQKLRQGGVLIGDSFKVSKGGFTGAVRNGETEAFIHS
;
A
#
# COMPACT_ATOMS: atom_id res chain seq x y z
N MET A 1 3.40 15.95 16.98
CA MET A 1 3.54 14.59 16.40
C MET A 1 3.94 14.70 14.93
N LEU A 2 4.82 13.81 14.46
CA LEU A 2 5.17 13.66 13.05
C LEU A 2 4.19 12.68 12.38
N MET A 3 3.70 13.02 11.19
CA MET A 3 3.08 12.08 10.26
C MET A 3 4.01 11.84 9.07
N VAL A 4 4.17 10.59 8.67
CA VAL A 4 4.82 10.22 7.42
C VAL A 4 3.81 9.50 6.54
N ILE A 5 3.67 9.90 5.27
CA ILE A 5 2.74 9.34 4.30
C ILE A 5 3.54 8.69 3.16
N PHE A 6 3.35 7.39 2.96
CA PHE A 6 4.05 6.60 1.97
C PHE A 6 3.12 6.19 0.83
N GLY A 7 3.56 6.46 -0.41
CA GLY A 7 2.96 5.91 -1.63
C GLY A 7 3.89 4.96 -2.36
N ALA A 8 3.45 4.44 -3.51
CA ALA A 8 4.16 3.38 -4.23
C ALA A 8 5.59 3.76 -4.61
N GLY A 9 5.86 5.06 -4.82
CA GLY A 9 7.20 5.57 -5.07
C GLY A 9 8.18 5.33 -3.91
N ALA A 10 7.72 5.28 -2.66
CA ALA A 10 8.56 4.99 -1.50
C ALA A 10 9.07 3.55 -1.52
N SER A 11 8.22 2.58 -1.85
CA SER A 11 8.63 1.18 -2.00
C SER A 11 9.48 0.98 -3.26
N CYS A 12 9.13 1.64 -4.36
CA CYS A 12 9.88 1.57 -5.62
C CYS A 12 11.31 2.11 -5.47
N ASP A 13 11.49 3.22 -4.74
CA ASP A 13 12.78 3.87 -4.43
C ASP A 13 13.25 3.58 -3.00
N SER A 14 13.00 2.37 -2.50
CA SER A 14 13.34 1.99 -1.12
C SER A 14 14.80 1.54 -0.96
N SER A 15 15.53 1.29 -2.03
CA SER A 15 16.91 0.80 -1.98
C SER A 15 17.92 1.91 -2.31
N PRO A 16 18.82 2.26 -1.39
CA PRO A 16 19.86 3.23 -1.71
C PRO A 16 20.86 2.71 -2.74
N SER A 17 21.16 1.40 -2.77
CA SER A 17 22.06 0.80 -3.77
C SER A 17 21.43 0.71 -5.16
N GLU A 18 20.10 0.73 -5.24
CA GLU A 18 19.35 0.63 -6.48
C GLU A 18 18.39 1.81 -6.66
N PRO A 19 18.90 3.06 -6.80
CA PRO A 19 18.08 4.24 -6.97
C PRO A 19 17.29 4.20 -8.28
N LEU A 20 16.29 5.08 -8.41
CA LEU A 20 15.46 5.19 -9.61
C LEU A 20 16.27 5.40 -10.90
N GLU A 21 17.44 6.06 -10.84
CA GLU A 21 18.34 6.33 -11.97
C GLU A 21 18.96 5.07 -12.58
N ASN A 22 19.04 3.98 -11.82
CA ASN A 22 19.43 2.65 -12.32
C ASN A 22 18.19 1.98 -12.96
N VAL A 23 17.66 2.56 -14.04
CA VAL A 23 16.37 2.17 -14.69
C VAL A 23 16.43 0.82 -15.43
N GLY A 24 17.41 -0.04 -15.11
CA GLY A 24 17.54 -1.38 -15.67
C GLY A 24 16.65 -2.39 -14.97
N GLY A 25 15.31 -2.29 -15.14
CA GLY A 25 14.38 -3.42 -15.06
C GLY A 25 14.62 -4.44 -13.95
N LEU A 26 14.86 -4.00 -12.70
CA LEU A 26 15.00 -4.93 -11.59
C LEU A 26 13.68 -5.67 -11.42
N ARG A 27 13.69 -6.94 -11.82
CA ARG A 27 12.51 -7.83 -11.92
C ARG A 27 11.58 -7.67 -10.73
N TRP A 28 12.17 -7.59 -9.54
CA TRP A 28 11.48 -7.63 -8.25
C TRP A 28 11.30 -6.27 -7.56
N ARG A 29 11.75 -5.15 -8.16
CA ARG A 29 11.50 -3.81 -7.61
C ARG A 29 9.99 -3.62 -7.42
N PRO A 30 9.51 -3.16 -6.24
CA PRO A 30 8.09 -2.92 -6.03
C PRO A 30 7.50 -2.04 -7.15
N PRO A 31 6.40 -2.47 -7.79
CA PRO A 31 5.86 -1.78 -8.96
C PRO A 31 5.13 -0.49 -8.57
N LEU A 32 5.12 0.47 -9.49
CA LEU A 32 4.19 1.60 -9.44
C LEU A 32 2.79 1.17 -9.90
N ALA A 33 1.78 2.01 -9.65
CA ALA A 33 0.38 1.72 -10.00
C ALA A 33 0.18 1.39 -11.50
N ASP A 34 0.90 2.09 -12.39
CA ASP A 34 0.90 1.87 -13.84
C ASP A 34 1.74 0.66 -14.29
N GLU A 35 2.48 0.03 -13.37
CA GLU A 35 3.32 -1.14 -13.63
C GLU A 35 2.70 -2.44 -13.07
N LEU A 36 1.61 -2.35 -12.30
CA LEU A 36 0.98 -3.49 -11.62
C LEU A 36 0.60 -4.64 -12.55
N PHE A 37 0.39 -4.37 -13.84
CA PHE A 37 -0.04 -5.33 -14.85
C PHE A 37 0.97 -5.49 -15.99
N ASP A 38 2.25 -5.19 -15.75
CA ASP A 38 3.31 -5.39 -16.73
C ASP A 38 3.50 -6.89 -17.05
N MET A 39 2.95 -7.31 -18.20
CA MET A 39 3.03 -8.69 -18.70
C MET A 39 4.47 -9.19 -18.87
N ARG A 40 5.45 -8.31 -19.11
CA ARG A 40 6.85 -8.71 -19.29
C ARG A 40 7.48 -9.11 -17.95
N ARG A 41 7.04 -8.48 -16.85
CA ARG A 41 7.55 -8.73 -15.50
C ARG A 41 6.75 -9.82 -14.76
N PHE A 42 5.44 -9.84 -14.96
CA PHE A 42 4.51 -10.61 -14.12
C PHE A 42 3.66 -11.61 -14.90
N GLY A 43 3.97 -11.86 -16.17
CA GLY A 43 3.24 -12.82 -17.01
C GLY A 43 3.17 -14.23 -16.40
N HIS A 44 4.19 -14.65 -15.65
CA HIS A 44 4.19 -15.95 -14.96
C HIS A 44 3.12 -16.02 -13.86
N VAL A 45 2.93 -14.95 -13.07
CA VAL A 45 1.90 -14.88 -12.03
C VAL A 45 0.51 -14.78 -12.64
N ILE A 46 0.37 -13.96 -13.69
CA ILE A 46 -0.89 -13.77 -14.44
C ILE A 46 -1.45 -15.10 -14.97
N ASN A 47 -0.57 -16.03 -15.34
CA ASN A 47 -0.99 -17.33 -15.86
C ASN A 47 -1.78 -18.19 -14.86
N HIS A 48 -1.60 -17.96 -13.56
CA HIS A 48 -2.37 -18.65 -12.51
C HIS A 48 -3.82 -18.16 -12.39
N PHE A 49 -4.11 -16.93 -12.82
CA PHE A 49 -5.41 -16.29 -12.61
C PHE A 49 -6.16 -16.14 -13.94
N THR A 50 -6.67 -17.25 -14.45
CA THR A 50 -7.33 -17.33 -15.77
C THR A 50 -8.49 -16.33 -15.93
N ARG A 51 -9.31 -16.14 -14.88
CA ARG A 51 -10.42 -15.16 -14.92
C ARG A 51 -9.96 -13.71 -14.98
N ALA A 52 -8.77 -13.39 -14.48
CA ALA A 52 -8.22 -12.04 -14.59
C ALA A 52 -7.70 -11.72 -16.01
N LYS A 53 -7.51 -12.73 -16.87
CA LYS A 53 -6.96 -12.54 -18.23
C LYS A 53 -7.80 -11.61 -19.10
N GLU A 54 -9.13 -11.72 -19.04
CA GLU A 54 -10.02 -10.82 -19.78
C GLU A 54 -9.90 -9.37 -19.31
N VAL A 55 -9.66 -9.16 -18.01
CA VAL A 55 -9.41 -7.83 -17.44
C VAL A 55 -8.10 -7.29 -17.98
N PHE A 56 -7.05 -8.10 -18.04
CA PHE A 56 -5.73 -7.68 -18.53
C PHE A 56 -5.77 -7.18 -19.98
N THR A 57 -6.57 -7.78 -20.86
CA THR A 57 -6.72 -7.28 -22.23
C THR A 57 -7.22 -5.83 -22.27
N HIS A 58 -8.06 -5.42 -21.33
CA HIS A 58 -8.52 -4.03 -21.21
C HIS A 58 -7.53 -3.10 -20.53
N LEU A 59 -6.55 -3.66 -19.80
CA LEU A 59 -5.49 -2.92 -19.11
C LEU A 59 -4.25 -2.70 -19.99
N LEU A 60 -4.14 -3.41 -21.11
CA LEU A 60 -3.05 -3.20 -22.08
C LEU A 60 -3.27 -1.89 -22.85
N PRO A 61 -2.20 -1.07 -23.01
CA PRO A 61 -2.29 0.14 -23.82
C PRO A 61 -2.69 -0.20 -25.26
N LYS A 62 -3.70 0.52 -25.78
CA LYS A 62 -3.94 0.55 -27.22
C LYS A 62 -2.77 1.24 -27.89
N ILE A 63 -2.50 0.91 -29.16
CA ILE A 63 -1.41 1.52 -29.93
C ILE A 63 -1.58 3.05 -29.89
N GLY A 64 -0.64 3.75 -29.24
CA GLY A 64 -0.62 5.21 -29.12
C GLY A 64 -1.36 5.80 -27.92
N GLU A 65 -1.99 5.00 -27.06
CA GLU A 65 -2.76 5.48 -25.90
C GLU A 65 -2.19 4.98 -24.56
N ARG A 66 -2.11 5.87 -23.56
CA ARG A 66 -1.93 5.44 -22.16
C ARG A 66 -3.26 4.93 -21.63
N VAL A 67 -3.24 3.76 -20.99
CA VAL A 67 -4.40 3.22 -20.29
C VAL A 67 -4.33 3.60 -18.82
N ASP A 68 -5.44 4.14 -18.34
CA ASP A 68 -5.66 4.39 -16.93
C ASP A 68 -6.22 3.11 -16.29
N VAL A 69 -5.33 2.39 -15.60
CA VAL A 69 -5.62 1.12 -14.92
C VAL A 69 -6.77 1.28 -13.92
N GLU A 70 -6.74 2.36 -13.14
CA GLU A 70 -7.70 2.61 -12.06
C GLU A 70 -9.10 2.83 -12.63
N ARG A 71 -9.19 3.59 -13.72
CA ARG A 71 -10.45 3.84 -14.43
C ARG A 71 -11.04 2.58 -15.08
N VAL A 72 -10.20 1.68 -15.59
CA VAL A 72 -10.67 0.40 -16.15
C VAL A 72 -11.23 -0.49 -15.05
N LEU A 73 -10.51 -0.63 -13.93
CA LEU A 73 -10.95 -1.44 -12.80
C LEU A 73 -12.21 -0.87 -12.14
N GLU A 74 -12.35 0.46 -12.07
CA GLU A 74 -13.56 1.11 -11.58
C GLU A 74 -14.80 0.74 -12.41
N LYS A 75 -14.69 0.74 -13.74
CA LYS A 75 -15.79 0.32 -14.62
C LYS A 75 -16.23 -1.12 -14.34
N LEU A 76 -15.28 -2.02 -14.07
CA LEU A 76 -15.59 -3.41 -13.72
C LEU A 76 -16.26 -3.47 -12.33
N GLN A 77 -15.78 -2.71 -11.37
CA GLN A 77 -16.37 -2.62 -10.03
C GLN A 77 -17.81 -2.10 -10.07
N ASN A 78 -18.10 -1.09 -10.89
CA ASN A 78 -19.45 -0.56 -11.03
C ASN A 78 -20.40 -1.58 -11.66
N LYS A 79 -19.92 -2.39 -12.62
CA LYS A 79 -20.71 -3.50 -13.20
C LYS A 79 -20.96 -4.60 -12.17
N ALA A 80 -19.95 -4.98 -11.39
CA ALA A 80 -20.09 -5.97 -10.33
C ALA A 80 -21.14 -5.53 -9.29
N LYS A 81 -21.07 -4.26 -8.82
CA LYS A 81 -22.07 -3.65 -7.92
C LYS A 81 -23.49 -3.65 -8.51
N SER A 82 -23.62 -3.62 -9.83
CA SER A 82 -24.90 -3.68 -10.54
C SER A 82 -25.44 -5.11 -10.71
N GLY A 83 -24.78 -6.12 -10.11
CA GLY A 83 -25.20 -7.53 -10.12
C GLY A 83 -24.48 -8.41 -11.15
N ASP A 84 -23.49 -7.90 -11.87
CA ASP A 84 -22.69 -8.71 -12.80
C ASP A 84 -21.75 -9.64 -12.03
N LYS A 85 -22.22 -10.87 -11.79
CA LYS A 85 -21.48 -11.92 -11.07
C LYS A 85 -20.12 -12.23 -11.68
N GLU A 86 -19.97 -12.14 -13.00
CA GLU A 86 -18.66 -12.44 -13.62
C GLU A 86 -17.64 -11.36 -13.31
N ARG A 87 -18.07 -10.09 -13.28
CA ARG A 87 -17.17 -8.98 -12.91
C ARG A 87 -16.73 -9.06 -11.46
N ASP A 88 -17.57 -9.56 -10.58
CA ASP A 88 -17.21 -9.83 -9.19
C ASP A 88 -16.12 -10.92 -9.09
N ARG A 89 -16.27 -12.04 -9.82
CA ARG A 89 -15.22 -13.08 -9.91
C ARG A 89 -13.92 -12.54 -10.48
N GLN A 90 -13.99 -11.72 -11.53
CA GLN A 90 -12.82 -11.11 -12.16
C GLN A 90 -12.08 -10.17 -11.21
N LEU A 91 -12.80 -9.36 -10.43
CA LEU A 91 -12.20 -8.48 -9.42
C LEU A 91 -11.56 -9.27 -8.29
N ALA A 92 -12.18 -10.35 -7.82
CA ALA A 92 -11.55 -11.26 -6.86
C ALA A 92 -10.27 -11.88 -7.43
N ALA A 93 -10.29 -12.31 -8.70
CA ALA A 93 -9.08 -12.82 -9.37
C ALA A 93 -7.97 -11.76 -9.45
N VAL A 94 -8.32 -10.49 -9.69
CA VAL A 94 -7.37 -9.37 -9.63
C VAL A 94 -6.81 -9.18 -8.21
N GLN A 95 -7.62 -9.26 -7.16
CA GLN A 95 -7.14 -9.17 -5.77
C GLN A 95 -6.12 -10.26 -5.43
N PHE A 96 -6.43 -11.53 -5.76
CA PHE A 96 -5.51 -12.64 -5.56
C PHE A 96 -4.22 -12.50 -6.39
N TYR A 97 -4.34 -12.02 -7.64
CA TYR A 97 -3.18 -11.71 -8.47
C TYR A 97 -2.28 -10.65 -7.83
N LEU A 98 -2.85 -9.53 -7.38
CA LEU A 98 -2.11 -8.45 -6.73
C LEU A 98 -1.41 -8.96 -5.47
N GLN A 99 -2.10 -9.77 -4.64
CA GLN A 99 -1.49 -10.38 -3.46
C GLN A 99 -0.28 -11.23 -3.82
N ALA A 100 -0.42 -12.17 -4.75
CA ALA A 100 0.65 -13.09 -5.14
C ALA A 100 1.86 -12.35 -5.79
N MET A 101 1.58 -11.39 -6.66
CA MET A 101 2.61 -10.62 -7.37
C MET A 101 3.39 -9.72 -6.42
N ILE A 102 2.70 -8.92 -5.59
CA ILE A 102 3.36 -7.97 -4.68
C ILE A 102 4.10 -8.72 -3.57
N THR A 103 3.58 -9.86 -3.11
CA THR A 103 4.30 -10.76 -2.18
C THR A 103 5.64 -11.18 -2.77
N GLN A 104 5.67 -11.67 -4.02
CA GLN A 104 6.92 -12.05 -4.69
C GLN A 104 7.87 -10.88 -4.86
N CYS A 105 7.39 -9.70 -5.27
CA CYS A 105 8.21 -8.50 -5.35
C CYS A 105 8.84 -8.20 -3.99
N THR A 106 8.03 -8.12 -2.94
CA THR A 106 8.48 -7.78 -1.59
C THR A 106 9.52 -8.76 -1.07
N TRP A 107 9.28 -10.08 -1.22
CA TRP A 107 10.21 -11.11 -0.78
C TRP A 107 11.55 -11.05 -1.50
N ASN A 108 11.53 -11.03 -2.83
CA ASN A 108 12.77 -11.04 -3.62
C ASN A 108 13.52 -9.69 -3.55
N TRP A 109 12.80 -8.59 -3.33
CA TRP A 109 13.40 -7.27 -3.14
C TRP A 109 14.23 -7.19 -1.86
N LYS A 110 13.80 -7.84 -0.78
CA LYS A 110 14.62 -7.96 0.45
C LYS A 110 15.96 -8.62 0.19
N ALA A 111 15.95 -9.74 -0.54
CA ALA A 111 17.17 -10.44 -0.91
C ALA A 111 18.08 -9.56 -1.79
N THR A 112 17.49 -8.78 -2.69
CA THR A 112 18.24 -7.83 -3.55
C THR A 112 18.88 -6.70 -2.73
N THR A 113 18.18 -6.20 -1.71
CA THR A 113 18.63 -5.06 -0.89
C THR A 113 19.47 -5.48 0.31
N ASN A 114 19.57 -6.79 0.62
CA ASN A 114 20.07 -7.31 1.88
C ASN A 114 19.44 -6.60 3.09
N ASP A 115 18.14 -6.26 2.96
CA ASP A 115 17.36 -5.47 3.92
C ASP A 115 17.89 -4.06 4.23
N VAL A 116 18.90 -3.57 3.49
CA VAL A 116 19.38 -2.19 3.60
C VAL A 116 18.46 -1.29 2.79
N THR A 117 17.54 -0.61 3.48
CA THR A 117 16.50 0.21 2.85
C THR A 117 16.42 1.61 3.43
N ASN A 118 15.94 2.55 2.62
CA ASN A 118 15.64 3.93 3.02
C ASN A 118 14.56 3.97 4.12
N TYR A 119 13.65 2.99 4.18
CA TYR A 119 12.72 2.84 5.30
C TYR A 119 13.48 2.63 6.62
N GLY A 120 14.49 1.75 6.65
CA GLY A 120 15.30 1.52 7.84
C GLY A 120 15.99 2.79 8.36
N THR A 121 16.62 3.55 7.46
CA THR A 121 17.24 4.84 7.81
C THR A 121 16.22 5.83 8.35
N LEU A 122 15.08 5.99 7.65
CA LEU A 122 14.03 6.91 8.06
C LEU A 122 13.42 6.56 9.42
N ILE A 123 13.19 5.27 9.70
CA ILE A 123 12.70 4.85 11.02
C ILE A 123 13.72 5.18 12.11
N GLY A 124 15.02 5.06 11.82
CA GLY A 124 16.09 5.55 12.70
C GLY A 124 15.97 7.05 13.00
N GLU A 125 15.77 7.89 11.97
CA GLU A 125 15.57 9.34 12.13
C GLU A 125 14.31 9.67 12.95
N VAL A 126 13.20 8.95 12.69
CA VAL A 126 11.95 9.13 13.43
C VAL A 126 12.10 8.76 14.90
N ARG A 127 12.80 7.67 15.20
CA ARG A 127 13.08 7.23 16.57
C ARG A 127 13.79 8.31 17.39
N ASP A 128 14.75 8.99 16.77
CA ASP A 128 15.60 9.97 17.44
C ASP A 128 14.81 11.23 17.88
N LEU A 129 13.60 11.43 17.38
CA LEU A 129 12.65 12.43 17.90
C LEU A 129 12.12 12.13 19.29
N LYS A 130 12.19 10.87 19.75
CA LYS A 130 11.64 10.41 21.05
C LYS A 130 10.17 10.84 21.27
N GLN A 131 9.39 10.84 20.20
CA GLN A 131 7.96 11.14 20.23
C GLN A 131 7.21 10.13 19.35
N PRO A 132 5.92 9.87 19.63
CA PRO A 132 5.13 9.02 18.75
C PRO A 132 5.04 9.59 17.33
N ALA A 133 4.92 8.69 16.36
CA ALA A 133 4.79 9.02 14.94
C ALA A 133 3.64 8.26 14.30
N CYS A 134 2.91 8.92 13.40
CA CYS A 134 1.86 8.31 12.61
C CYS A 134 2.41 7.98 11.22
N LEU A 135 2.55 6.69 10.91
CA LEU A 135 3.12 6.17 9.68
C LEU A 135 1.99 5.66 8.79
N VAL A 136 1.54 6.49 7.85
CA VAL A 136 0.44 6.17 6.93
C VAL A 136 1.00 5.61 5.64
N THR A 137 0.49 4.48 5.16
CA THR A 137 0.91 3.91 3.87
C THR A 137 -0.28 3.50 3.02
N PHE A 138 -0.13 3.75 1.72
CA PHE A 138 -1.02 3.28 0.66
C PHE A 138 -0.45 2.07 -0.08
N ASN A 139 0.72 1.59 0.34
CA ASN A 139 1.40 0.46 -0.26
C ASN A 139 0.85 -0.85 0.31
N TYR A 140 0.70 -1.83 -0.58
CA TYR A 140 0.21 -3.16 -0.20
C TYR A 140 1.32 -4.02 0.45
N ASP A 141 2.59 -3.73 0.15
CA ASP A 141 3.75 -4.47 0.67
C ASP A 141 3.96 -4.33 2.18
N THR A 142 4.93 -5.08 2.70
CA THR A 142 5.32 -5.13 4.12
C THR A 142 6.68 -4.47 4.40
N LEU A 143 7.24 -3.68 3.47
CA LEU A 143 8.58 -3.11 3.64
C LEU A 143 8.65 -2.13 4.82
N LEU A 144 7.59 -1.32 5.01
CA LEU A 144 7.47 -0.43 6.16
C LEU A 144 7.35 -1.21 7.47
N ASP A 145 6.48 -2.22 7.51
CA ASP A 145 6.24 -3.08 8.67
C ASP A 145 7.55 -3.69 9.15
N GLU A 146 8.37 -4.18 8.22
CA GLU A 146 9.65 -4.78 8.55
C GLU A 146 10.69 -3.79 9.04
N ALA A 147 10.72 -2.58 8.49
CA ALA A 147 11.58 -1.52 9.01
C ALA A 147 11.20 -1.15 10.46
N VAL A 148 9.90 -1.07 10.76
CA VAL A 148 9.41 -0.82 12.13
C VAL A 148 9.72 -1.99 13.06
N ALA A 149 9.47 -3.24 12.63
CA ALA A 149 9.73 -4.44 13.44
C ALA A 149 11.22 -4.66 13.73
N ARG A 150 12.11 -4.16 12.87
CA ARG A 150 13.58 -4.22 13.07
C ARG A 150 14.11 -3.14 13.99
N ASP A 151 13.36 -2.06 14.22
CA ASP A 151 13.78 -1.04 15.17
C ASP A 151 13.83 -1.64 16.59
N PRO A 152 14.99 -1.66 17.26
CA PRO A 152 15.15 -2.34 18.54
C PRO A 152 14.28 -1.76 19.67
N LEU A 153 13.78 -0.53 19.51
CA LEU A 153 12.91 0.12 20.49
C LEU A 153 11.41 -0.02 20.20
N SER A 154 11.02 -0.53 19.02
CA SER A 154 9.60 -0.70 18.69
C SER A 154 8.96 -1.86 19.47
N HIS A 155 9.73 -2.95 19.65
CA HIS A 155 9.27 -4.21 20.21
C HIS A 155 8.04 -4.85 19.48
N VAL A 156 7.77 -4.44 18.23
CA VAL A 156 6.61 -4.90 17.43
C VAL A 156 6.96 -6.13 16.58
N LYS A 157 6.01 -7.07 16.44
CA LYS A 157 6.15 -8.27 15.57
C LYS A 157 5.05 -8.45 14.52
N PHE A 158 4.04 -7.57 14.44
CA PHE A 158 2.92 -7.61 13.49
C PHE A 158 2.31 -9.01 13.32
N THR A 159 1.90 -9.60 14.44
CA THR A 159 1.22 -10.91 14.52
C THR A 159 -0.29 -10.80 14.73
N ALA A 160 -0.76 -9.65 15.18
CA ALA A 160 -2.18 -9.28 15.26
C ALA A 160 -2.42 -7.88 14.71
N MET A 161 -3.66 -7.56 14.32
CA MET A 161 -4.02 -6.22 13.84
C MET A 161 -3.66 -5.13 14.86
N SER A 162 -3.85 -5.38 16.15
CA SER A 162 -3.55 -4.44 17.22
C SER A 162 -2.08 -4.03 17.29
N ASP A 163 -1.17 -4.91 16.83
CA ASP A 163 0.27 -4.66 16.86
C ASP A 163 0.66 -3.44 16.01
N TYR A 164 -0.11 -3.13 14.96
CA TYR A 164 0.13 -1.99 14.07
C TYR A 164 0.00 -0.63 14.77
N VAL A 165 -0.77 -0.57 15.85
CA VAL A 165 -1.07 0.68 16.56
C VAL A 165 -0.68 0.65 18.04
N ALA A 166 -0.12 -0.46 18.51
CA ALA A 166 0.26 -0.64 19.91
C ALA A 166 1.48 0.22 20.32
N SER A 167 2.49 0.34 19.45
CA SER A 167 3.75 1.03 19.76
C SER A 167 3.69 2.55 19.56
N ASP A 168 4.78 3.27 19.82
CA ASP A 168 4.90 4.69 19.47
C ASP A 168 4.87 4.96 17.96
N TYR A 169 5.13 3.94 17.14
CA TYR A 169 4.84 3.95 15.72
C TYR A 169 3.40 3.49 15.50
N LYS A 170 2.54 4.43 15.08
CA LYS A 170 1.15 4.13 14.67
C LYS A 170 1.15 3.87 13.16
N VAL A 171 1.25 2.62 12.76
CA VAL A 171 1.27 2.20 11.34
C VAL A 171 -0.15 2.02 10.84
N ILE A 172 -0.55 2.83 9.85
CA ILE A 172 -1.91 2.85 9.32
C ILE A 172 -1.88 2.51 7.83
N LYS A 173 -2.52 1.41 7.42
CA LYS A 173 -2.65 0.99 6.02
C LYS A 173 -4.06 1.22 5.51
N PHE A 174 -4.21 2.04 4.47
CA PHE A 174 -5.53 2.39 3.92
C PHE A 174 -6.01 1.42 2.83
N HIS A 175 -5.09 0.70 2.21
CA HIS A 175 -5.38 -0.18 1.07
C HIS A 175 -5.28 -1.67 1.43
N GLY A 176 -5.20 -1.99 2.72
CA GLY A 176 -4.89 -3.33 3.21
C GLY A 176 -3.41 -3.68 3.08
N SER A 177 -3.09 -4.97 3.15
CA SER A 177 -1.73 -5.46 2.95
C SER A 177 -1.70 -6.88 2.40
N VAL A 178 -0.60 -7.25 1.74
CA VAL A 178 -0.46 -8.58 1.10
C VAL A 178 -0.55 -9.74 2.08
N ASN A 179 -0.22 -9.51 3.36
CA ASN A 179 -0.35 -10.49 4.44
C ASN A 179 -1.67 -10.38 5.21
N TRP A 180 -2.60 -9.50 4.81
CA TRP A 180 -3.92 -9.38 5.44
C TRP A 180 -4.95 -10.18 4.64
N VAL A 181 -5.83 -10.88 5.36
CA VAL A 181 -6.89 -11.70 4.76
C VAL A 181 -8.19 -11.59 5.54
N HIS A 182 -9.29 -11.91 4.86
CA HIS A 182 -10.61 -12.13 5.46
C HIS A 182 -10.99 -13.61 5.36
N GLU A 183 -11.61 -14.12 6.43
CA GLU A 183 -12.16 -15.48 6.43
C GLU A 183 -13.38 -15.60 5.51
N VAL A 184 -13.39 -16.64 4.68
CA VAL A 184 -14.58 -17.07 3.94
C VAL A 184 -15.43 -17.93 4.88
N MET A 185 -16.59 -17.44 5.29
CA MET A 185 -17.47 -18.14 6.24
C MET A 185 -18.14 -19.37 5.63
N ALA A 186 -18.25 -19.41 4.29
CA ALA A 186 -18.81 -20.55 3.59
C ALA A 186 -17.82 -21.72 3.59
N ARG A 187 -18.34 -22.93 3.76
CA ARG A 187 -17.53 -24.15 3.74
C ARG A 187 -16.84 -24.34 2.38
N VAL A 188 -15.53 -24.56 2.43
CA VAL A 188 -14.68 -25.00 1.31
C VAL A 188 -14.09 -26.35 1.71
N ASP A 189 -14.36 -27.38 0.91
CA ASP A 189 -14.00 -28.75 1.28
C ASP A 189 -12.53 -29.08 0.99
N ASN A 190 -11.99 -30.02 1.78
CA ASN A 190 -10.68 -30.65 1.58
C ASN A 190 -9.48 -29.68 1.53
N LEU A 191 -9.49 -28.61 2.33
CA LEU A 191 -8.43 -27.60 2.36
C LEU A 191 -7.02 -28.17 2.62
N ARG A 192 -6.91 -29.19 3.48
CA ARG A 192 -5.62 -29.82 3.83
C ARG A 192 -4.94 -30.52 2.65
N GLY A 193 -5.72 -31.08 1.73
CA GLY A 193 -5.20 -31.80 0.56
C GLY A 193 -4.94 -30.93 -0.66
N ARG A 194 -5.19 -29.62 -0.57
CA ARG A 194 -5.14 -28.69 -1.70
C ARG A 194 -4.07 -27.62 -1.49
N ASN A 195 -3.39 -27.27 -2.58
CA ASN A 195 -2.50 -26.12 -2.60
C ASN A 195 -3.29 -24.80 -2.60
N GLN A 196 -2.60 -23.69 -2.33
CA GLN A 196 -3.21 -22.37 -2.25
C GLN A 196 -3.94 -21.97 -3.55
N LEU A 197 -3.32 -22.24 -4.71
CA LEU A 197 -3.90 -21.85 -6.00
C LEU A 197 -5.24 -22.54 -6.26
N ALA A 198 -5.36 -23.84 -6.00
CA ALA A 198 -6.60 -24.59 -6.19
C ALA A 198 -7.72 -24.08 -5.27
N ILE A 199 -7.39 -23.61 -4.07
CA ILE A 199 -8.35 -22.99 -3.15
C ILE A 199 -8.74 -21.61 -3.65
N ALA A 200 -7.77 -20.79 -4.07
CA ALA A 200 -8.01 -19.47 -4.65
C ALA A 200 -8.94 -19.55 -5.85
N THR A 201 -8.73 -20.50 -6.77
CA THR A 201 -9.61 -20.70 -7.93
C THR A 201 -11.05 -20.96 -7.53
N GLU A 202 -11.29 -21.84 -6.55
CA GLU A 202 -12.66 -22.10 -6.07
C GLU A 202 -13.27 -20.88 -5.38
N VAL A 203 -12.50 -20.19 -4.53
CA VAL A 203 -12.96 -18.96 -3.84
C VAL A 203 -13.32 -17.88 -4.85
N ILE A 204 -12.50 -17.70 -5.90
CA ILE A 204 -12.78 -16.81 -7.02
C ILE A 204 -14.07 -17.21 -7.74
N ASP A 205 -14.24 -18.50 -8.09
CA ASP A 205 -15.41 -18.99 -8.81
C ASP A 205 -16.72 -18.79 -8.02
N ARG A 206 -16.64 -18.96 -6.71
CA ARG A 206 -17.78 -18.85 -5.79
C ARG A 206 -17.99 -17.43 -5.26
N ARG A 207 -17.09 -16.47 -5.54
CA ARG A 207 -17.06 -15.12 -4.94
C ARG A 207 -18.44 -14.46 -4.75
N PRO A 208 -19.35 -14.45 -5.75
CA PRO A 208 -20.65 -13.77 -5.64
C PRO A 208 -21.58 -14.37 -4.58
N ASP A 209 -21.34 -15.61 -4.19
CA ASP A 209 -22.19 -16.37 -3.27
C ASP A 209 -21.50 -16.57 -1.90
N LEU A 210 -20.30 -16.00 -1.70
CA LEU A 210 -19.55 -16.10 -0.44
C LEU A 210 -19.95 -15.00 0.55
N VAL A 211 -20.13 -15.41 1.80
CA VAL A 211 -20.15 -14.51 2.95
C VAL A 211 -18.73 -14.37 3.48
N ILE A 212 -18.24 -13.13 3.57
CA ILE A 212 -16.89 -12.80 4.02
C ILE A 212 -16.98 -12.21 5.43
N ASN A 213 -16.17 -12.74 6.34
CA ASN A 213 -16.02 -12.18 7.68
C ASN A 213 -15.29 -10.83 7.56
N PRO A 214 -15.84 -9.72 8.08
CA PRO A 214 -15.19 -8.40 8.00
C PRO A 214 -13.93 -8.30 8.86
N GLU A 215 -13.71 -9.22 9.81
CA GLU A 215 -12.50 -9.24 10.63
C GLU A 215 -11.26 -9.56 9.78
N TYR A 216 -10.13 -9.01 10.22
CA TYR A 216 -8.84 -9.14 9.54
C TYR A 216 -7.97 -10.17 10.26
N GLU A 217 -7.28 -10.99 9.48
CA GLU A 217 -6.25 -11.92 9.96
C GLU A 217 -4.92 -11.65 9.26
N ILE A 218 -3.82 -11.82 10.00
CA ILE A 218 -2.46 -11.78 9.43
C ILE A 218 -2.02 -13.18 9.08
N VAL A 219 -1.70 -13.40 7.80
CA VAL A 219 -1.18 -14.67 7.30
C VAL A 219 0.07 -14.39 6.47
N PHE A 220 1.15 -15.08 6.78
CA PHE A 220 2.38 -15.01 6.01
C PHE A 220 2.45 -16.18 5.02
N PRO A 221 2.84 -15.92 3.76
CA PRO A 221 3.01 -17.00 2.78
C PRO A 221 4.25 -17.82 3.11
N THR A 222 4.22 -19.11 2.77
CA THR A 222 5.41 -19.95 2.86
C THR A 222 6.37 -19.65 1.71
N ARG A 223 7.64 -20.04 1.84
CA ARG A 223 8.60 -19.91 0.73
C ARG A 223 8.12 -20.62 -0.53
N ASP A 224 7.56 -21.81 -0.39
CA ASP A 224 7.04 -22.60 -1.52
C ASP A 224 5.89 -21.88 -2.23
N ASP A 225 5.01 -21.21 -1.47
CA ASP A 225 3.94 -20.39 -2.05
C ASP A 225 4.51 -19.22 -2.86
N ILE A 226 5.54 -18.54 -2.34
CA ILE A 226 6.21 -17.41 -2.99
C ILE A 226 6.91 -17.86 -4.27
N ASP A 227 7.71 -18.92 -4.19
CA ASP A 227 8.49 -19.45 -5.33
C ASP A 227 7.56 -20.01 -6.42
N SER A 228 6.40 -20.56 -6.04
CA SER A 228 5.35 -21.01 -6.97
C SER A 228 4.48 -19.88 -7.52
N GLY A 229 4.61 -18.67 -6.95
CA GLY A 229 3.76 -17.52 -7.26
C GLY A 229 2.29 -17.71 -6.93
N PHE A 230 2.02 -18.49 -5.88
CA PHE A 230 0.68 -18.72 -5.38
C PHE A 230 0.27 -17.63 -4.39
N PRO A 231 -1.03 -17.30 -4.33
CA PRO A 231 -1.53 -16.36 -3.34
C PRO A 231 -1.72 -17.03 -1.97
N ILE A 232 -2.16 -16.27 -0.97
CA ILE A 232 -2.69 -16.81 0.29
C ILE A 232 -4.20 -17.01 0.12
N ALA A 233 -4.63 -18.27 0.17
CA ALA A 233 -6.04 -18.67 0.03
C ALA A 233 -6.54 -19.55 1.18
N LYS A 234 -5.66 -19.94 2.11
CA LYS A 234 -6.03 -20.58 3.38
C LYS A 234 -5.23 -20.06 4.57
N SER A 235 -5.88 -20.04 5.73
CA SER A 235 -5.26 -19.94 7.05
C SER A 235 -5.68 -21.12 7.91
N GLY A 236 -4.74 -22.01 8.22
CA GLY A 236 -5.05 -23.28 8.88
C GLY A 236 -6.11 -24.09 8.11
N ASP A 237 -7.26 -24.33 8.75
CA ASP A 237 -8.40 -25.07 8.20
C ASP A 237 -9.50 -24.15 7.62
N LYS A 238 -9.19 -22.88 7.35
CA LYS A 238 -10.13 -21.89 6.80
C LYS A 238 -9.71 -21.44 5.40
N ALA A 239 -10.67 -21.26 4.51
CA ALA A 239 -10.46 -20.54 3.26
C ALA A 239 -10.47 -19.03 3.53
N VAL A 240 -9.63 -18.29 2.81
CA VAL A 240 -9.51 -16.84 3.00
C VAL A 240 -9.45 -16.11 1.66
N ILE A 241 -9.77 -14.82 1.68
CA ILE A 241 -9.64 -13.89 0.55
C ILE A 241 -8.71 -12.73 0.94
N PRO A 242 -7.90 -12.17 0.03
CA PRO A 242 -7.01 -11.06 0.35
C PRO A 242 -7.79 -9.85 0.85
N ALA A 243 -7.37 -9.28 1.97
CA ALA A 243 -7.86 -8.00 2.46
C ALA A 243 -7.05 -6.87 1.79
N LEU A 244 -7.29 -6.71 0.49
CA LEU A 244 -6.59 -5.78 -0.39
C LEU A 244 -7.58 -4.97 -1.22
N ALA A 245 -7.46 -3.65 -1.18
CA ALA A 245 -8.26 -2.79 -2.03
C ALA A 245 -7.86 -2.98 -3.51
N VAL A 246 -8.84 -3.09 -4.40
CA VAL A 246 -8.58 -3.00 -5.85
C VAL A 246 -8.24 -1.53 -6.18
N PRO A 247 -7.18 -1.25 -6.97
CA PRO A 247 -6.82 0.11 -7.35
C PRO A 247 -7.86 0.64 -8.35
N VAL A 248 -8.83 1.39 -7.84
CA VAL A 248 -9.88 2.08 -8.60
C VAL A 248 -9.80 3.58 -8.33
N GLU A 249 -10.24 4.39 -9.30
CA GLU A 249 -10.12 5.86 -9.26
C GLU A 249 -10.90 6.43 -8.07
N HIS A 250 -12.17 6.03 -7.92
CA HIS A 250 -13.02 6.37 -6.78
C HIS A 250 -13.24 5.16 -5.89
N LYS A 251 -12.53 5.13 -4.76
CA LYS A 251 -12.65 4.04 -3.79
C LYS A 251 -13.97 4.11 -3.04
N PRO A 252 -14.80 3.05 -3.06
CA PRO A 252 -16.05 3.02 -2.31
C PRO A 252 -15.81 2.98 -0.79
N GLY A 253 -14.65 2.51 -0.36
CA GLY A 253 -14.25 2.27 1.02
C GLY A 253 -12.74 2.18 1.16
N ASP A 254 -12.28 2.20 2.41
CA ASP A 254 -10.90 1.94 2.79
C ASP A 254 -10.80 0.50 3.31
N GLU A 255 -9.70 -0.21 3.03
CA GLU A 255 -9.39 -1.53 3.63
C GLU A 255 -8.53 -1.29 4.87
N ILE A 256 -9.19 -0.87 5.95
CA ILE A 256 -8.57 -0.45 7.20
C ILE A 256 -9.35 -1.00 8.41
N PRO A 257 -8.69 -1.71 9.35
CA PRO A 257 -9.31 -2.11 10.61
C PRO A 257 -9.88 -0.92 11.38
N SER A 258 -11.03 -1.12 12.03
CA SER A 258 -11.73 -0.05 12.77
C SER A 258 -10.87 0.54 13.89
N GLU A 259 -10.08 -0.29 14.57
CA GLU A 259 -9.09 0.15 15.56
C GLU A 259 -8.00 1.06 14.98
N HIS A 260 -7.50 0.76 13.78
CA HIS A 260 -6.50 1.59 13.10
C HIS A 260 -7.11 2.92 12.71
N ARG A 261 -8.34 2.90 12.19
CA ARG A 261 -9.08 4.12 11.86
C ARG A 261 -9.26 5.03 13.07
N LYS A 262 -9.64 4.46 14.22
CA LYS A 262 -9.78 5.21 15.47
C LYS A 262 -8.47 5.88 15.87
N VAL A 263 -7.36 5.14 15.86
CA VAL A 263 -6.03 5.68 16.21
C VAL A 263 -5.59 6.75 15.23
N PHE A 264 -5.83 6.57 13.92
CA PHE A 264 -5.55 7.59 12.93
C PHE A 264 -6.31 8.90 13.22
N ASP A 265 -7.60 8.82 13.50
CA ASP A 265 -8.42 9.99 13.83
C ASP A 265 -7.94 10.69 15.13
N GLU A 266 -7.42 9.93 16.11
CA GLU A 266 -6.80 10.46 17.34
C GLU A 266 -5.43 11.13 17.10
N CYS A 267 -4.66 10.66 16.11
CA CYS A 267 -3.38 11.26 15.73
C CYS A 267 -3.56 12.63 15.05
N LEU A 268 -4.58 12.79 14.20
CA LEU A 268 -4.73 13.96 13.31
C LEU A 268 -4.62 15.33 14.01
N PRO A 269 -5.28 15.59 15.15
CA PRO A 269 -5.20 16.91 15.81
C PRO A 269 -3.82 17.20 16.41
N GLN A 270 -2.96 16.20 16.56
CA GLN A 270 -1.64 16.29 17.18
C GLN A 270 -0.51 16.50 16.15
N ILE A 271 -0.83 16.41 14.86
CA ILE A 271 0.15 16.48 13.78
C ILE A 271 0.64 17.92 13.60
N THR A 272 1.96 18.09 13.70
CA THR A 272 2.65 19.37 13.51
C THR A 272 3.60 19.35 12.32
N LYS A 273 3.95 18.15 11.82
CA LYS A 273 4.78 17.93 10.64
C LYS A 273 4.23 16.79 9.81
N ILE A 274 4.25 16.95 8.49
CA ILE A 274 3.85 15.92 7.52
C ILE A 274 5.00 15.74 6.53
N LEU A 275 5.56 14.53 6.48
CA LEU A 275 6.52 14.12 5.46
C LEU A 275 5.81 13.19 4.48
N VAL A 276 5.80 13.54 3.19
CA VAL A 276 5.16 12.75 2.14
C VAL A 276 6.23 12.16 1.25
N ILE A 277 6.20 10.85 1.03
CA ILE A 277 7.24 10.14 0.27
C ILE A 277 6.59 9.25 -0.80
N GLY A 278 6.91 9.54 -2.07
CA GLY A 278 6.52 8.71 -3.20
C GLY A 278 5.01 8.58 -3.43
N TRP A 279 4.22 9.52 -2.89
CA TRP A 279 2.77 9.56 -3.00
C TRP A 279 2.32 10.64 -3.98
N ARG A 280 1.29 10.36 -4.79
CA ARG A 280 0.77 11.27 -5.82
C ARG A 280 -0.43 12.12 -5.35
N ALA A 281 -0.94 11.86 -4.14
CA ALA A 281 -2.07 12.57 -3.56
C ALA A 281 -3.36 12.52 -4.40
N ASN A 282 -3.70 11.34 -4.94
CA ASN A 282 -4.91 11.15 -5.74
C ASN A 282 -6.12 10.70 -4.87
N GLU A 283 -5.88 10.19 -3.66
CA GLU A 283 -6.89 9.71 -2.72
C GLU A 283 -7.65 10.90 -2.10
N THR A 284 -8.61 11.43 -2.85
CA THR A 284 -9.37 12.63 -2.48
C THR A 284 -10.06 12.48 -1.13
N ARG A 285 -10.69 11.32 -0.87
CA ARG A 285 -11.33 11.02 0.42
C ARG A 285 -10.34 11.09 1.59
N PHE A 286 -9.13 10.56 1.42
CA PHE A 286 -8.11 10.64 2.46
C PHE A 286 -7.68 12.09 2.71
N LEU A 287 -7.49 12.89 1.65
CA LEU A 287 -7.15 14.32 1.79
C LEU A 287 -8.25 15.11 2.51
N GLU A 288 -9.53 14.76 2.30
CA GLU A 288 -10.66 15.34 3.02
C GLU A 288 -10.62 14.98 4.51
N ILE A 289 -10.41 13.71 4.85
CA ILE A 289 -10.28 13.25 6.24
C ILE A 289 -9.07 13.95 6.91
N LEU A 290 -7.94 13.99 6.22
CA LEU A 290 -6.73 14.66 6.68
C LEU A 290 -7.00 16.13 6.99
N ALA A 291 -7.65 16.86 6.07
CA ALA A 291 -8.00 18.26 6.28
C ALA A 291 -8.92 18.44 7.49
N GLN A 292 -9.99 17.64 7.58
CA GLN A 292 -10.96 17.69 8.69
C GLN A 292 -10.30 17.43 10.05
N GLY A 293 -9.35 16.51 10.11
CA GLY A 293 -8.61 16.22 11.33
C GLY A 293 -7.60 17.31 11.70
N LEU A 294 -6.86 17.84 10.72
CA LEU A 294 -5.85 18.88 10.94
C LEU A 294 -6.45 20.22 11.36
N VAL A 295 -7.65 20.58 10.88
CA VAL A 295 -8.35 21.81 11.33
C VAL A 295 -8.63 21.80 12.83
N LYS A 296 -8.78 20.62 13.45
CA LYS A 296 -8.96 20.50 14.90
C LYS A 296 -7.67 20.74 15.68
N GLY A 297 -6.52 20.71 15.00
CA GLY A 297 -5.22 21.03 15.58
C GLY A 297 -5.05 22.53 15.84
N LYS A 298 -4.14 22.86 16.76
CA LYS A 298 -3.87 24.26 17.16
C LYS A 298 -2.86 24.98 16.26
N THR A 299 -2.16 24.25 15.40
CA THR A 299 -1.01 24.76 14.64
C THR A 299 -1.06 24.28 13.19
N ALA A 300 -0.73 25.18 12.26
CA ALA A 300 -0.50 24.82 10.87
C ALA A 300 0.67 23.83 10.75
N PRO A 301 0.51 22.67 10.09
CA PRO A 301 1.60 21.72 9.95
C PRO A 301 2.68 22.22 8.98
N LYS A 302 3.95 21.91 9.29
CA LYS A 302 5.03 21.97 8.29
C LYS A 302 4.90 20.76 7.37
N VAL A 303 5.10 20.94 6.06
CA VAL A 303 4.95 19.85 5.09
C VAL A 303 6.21 19.75 4.23
N MET A 304 6.73 18.53 4.07
CA MET A 304 7.77 18.22 3.09
C MET A 304 7.29 17.15 2.13
N ILE A 305 7.52 17.36 0.84
CA ILE A 305 7.17 16.42 -0.22
C ILE A 305 8.44 15.86 -0.86
N VAL A 306 8.56 14.54 -0.85
CA VAL A 306 9.59 13.76 -1.52
C VAL A 306 8.93 12.95 -2.63
N SER A 307 9.32 13.23 -3.87
CA SER A 307 8.83 12.55 -5.08
C SER A 307 10.02 12.23 -5.98
N ARG A 308 9.79 11.68 -7.18
CA ARG A 308 10.87 11.31 -8.12
C ARG A 308 11.87 12.44 -8.34
N ASP A 309 11.36 13.65 -8.50
CA ASP A 309 12.10 14.88 -8.79
C ASP A 309 11.34 16.09 -8.22
N GLU A 310 11.99 17.25 -8.21
CA GLU A 310 11.44 18.51 -7.70
C GLU A 310 10.12 18.95 -8.40
N PRO A 311 9.98 18.86 -9.75
CA PRO A 311 8.71 19.14 -10.41
C PRO A 311 7.56 18.25 -9.93
N SER A 312 7.79 16.94 -9.85
CA SER A 312 6.79 15.98 -9.37
C SER A 312 6.42 16.23 -7.91
N ALA A 313 7.40 16.58 -7.07
CA ALA A 313 7.17 16.93 -5.67
C ALA A 313 6.33 18.23 -5.55
N SER A 314 6.60 19.20 -6.41
CA SER A 314 5.85 20.46 -6.48
C SER A 314 4.39 20.25 -6.91
N GLU A 315 4.15 19.39 -7.91
CA GLU A 315 2.80 19.03 -8.34
C GLU A 315 1.99 18.39 -7.20
N THR A 316 2.55 17.35 -6.55
CA THR A 316 1.93 16.71 -5.38
C THR A 316 1.69 17.72 -4.26
N GLY A 317 2.68 18.57 -3.97
CA GLY A 317 2.57 19.62 -2.95
C GLY A 317 1.44 20.61 -3.22
N ASN A 318 1.25 21.00 -4.48
CA ASN A 318 0.16 21.89 -4.90
C ASN A 318 -1.22 21.22 -4.70
N LYS A 319 -1.37 19.93 -5.05
CA LYS A 319 -2.62 19.18 -4.84
C LYS A 319 -2.98 19.11 -3.35
N ILE A 320 -2.01 18.73 -2.50
CA ILE A 320 -2.20 18.66 -1.04
C ILE A 320 -2.55 20.04 -0.49
N ARG A 321 -1.78 21.07 -0.84
CA ARG A 321 -2.01 22.45 -0.40
C ARG A 321 -3.41 22.93 -0.75
N GLN A 322 -3.85 22.69 -1.99
CA GLN A 322 -5.18 23.08 -2.46
C GLN A 322 -6.28 22.40 -1.63
N LYS A 323 -6.20 21.08 -1.46
CA LYS A 323 -7.20 20.30 -0.71
C LYS A 323 -7.26 20.66 0.77
N LEU A 324 -6.10 20.82 1.41
CA LEU A 324 -6.03 21.24 2.81
C LEU A 324 -6.60 22.66 3.01
N ARG A 325 -6.30 23.61 2.10
CA ARG A 325 -6.91 24.96 2.13
C ARG A 325 -8.42 24.92 1.94
N GLN A 326 -8.92 24.12 1.00
CA GLN A 326 -10.36 23.93 0.79
C GLN A 326 -11.04 23.37 2.04
N GLY A 327 -10.36 22.49 2.77
CA GLY A 327 -10.83 21.97 4.06
C GLY A 327 -10.64 22.91 5.25
N GLY A 328 -10.18 24.15 5.05
CA GLY A 328 -10.03 25.15 6.12
C GLY A 328 -8.73 25.07 6.92
N VAL A 329 -7.77 24.22 6.53
CA VAL A 329 -6.46 24.15 7.19
C VAL A 329 -5.66 25.38 6.80
N LEU A 330 -5.25 26.16 7.81
CA LEU A 330 -4.27 27.22 7.62
C LEU A 330 -2.93 26.58 7.27
N ILE A 331 -2.39 26.90 6.11
CA ILE A 331 -1.05 26.49 5.72
C ILE A 331 -0.26 27.74 5.35
N GLY A 332 0.74 28.05 6.17
CA GLY A 332 1.70 29.11 5.86
C GLY A 332 2.65 28.70 4.74
N ASP A 333 3.77 29.41 4.63
CA ASP A 333 4.83 29.15 3.63
C ASP A 333 5.67 27.89 3.95
N SER A 334 5.18 27.02 4.84
CA SER A 334 5.90 25.87 5.40
C SER A 334 5.88 24.61 4.52
N PHE A 335 5.81 24.78 3.20
CA PHE A 335 5.92 23.68 2.23
C PHE A 335 7.34 23.61 1.67
N LYS A 336 8.00 22.48 1.87
CA LYS A 336 9.29 22.15 1.25
C LYS A 336 9.10 21.02 0.25
N VAL A 337 9.90 21.04 -0.81
CA VAL A 337 9.99 19.96 -1.79
C VAL A 337 11.42 19.47 -1.84
N SER A 338 11.59 18.14 -1.92
CA SER A 338 12.89 17.51 -2.14
C SER A 338 13.35 17.70 -3.57
N LYS A 339 14.67 17.69 -3.77
CA LYS A 339 15.27 17.74 -5.11
C LYS A 339 15.22 16.41 -5.86
N GLY A 340 15.06 15.30 -5.13
CA GLY A 340 15.03 13.96 -5.72
C GLY A 340 14.13 12.98 -4.96
N GLY A 341 14.22 11.72 -5.41
CA GLY A 341 13.53 10.56 -4.84
C GLY A 341 13.77 10.32 -3.35
N PHE A 342 13.15 9.27 -2.82
CA PHE A 342 13.35 8.84 -1.44
C PHE A 342 14.83 8.57 -1.14
N THR A 343 15.54 7.90 -2.05
CA THR A 343 16.98 7.67 -1.93
C THR A 343 17.77 8.97 -1.87
N GLY A 344 17.46 9.93 -2.75
CA GLY A 344 18.12 11.23 -2.78
C GLY A 344 17.88 12.02 -1.50
N ALA A 345 16.62 12.10 -1.05
CA ALA A 345 16.24 12.84 0.14
C ALA A 345 16.93 12.32 1.41
N VAL A 346 17.03 10.99 1.56
CA VAL A 346 17.74 10.37 2.69
C VAL A 346 19.24 10.61 2.60
N ARG A 347 19.86 10.35 1.44
CA ARG A 347 21.32 10.51 1.27
C ARG A 347 21.81 11.95 1.45
N ASN A 348 20.98 12.92 1.08
CA ASN A 348 21.29 14.34 1.21
C ASN A 348 20.93 14.89 2.60
N GLY A 349 20.39 14.08 3.51
CA GLY A 349 19.94 14.51 4.85
C GLY A 349 18.73 15.45 4.82
N GLU A 350 17.96 15.48 3.73
CA GLU A 350 16.81 16.36 3.59
C GLU A 350 15.65 15.92 4.52
N THR A 351 15.45 14.60 4.68
CA THR A 351 14.45 14.04 5.60
C THR A 351 14.79 14.33 7.05
N GLU A 352 16.02 14.04 7.46
CA GLU A 352 16.54 14.32 8.80
C GLU A 352 16.41 15.81 9.14
N ALA A 353 16.90 16.68 8.26
CA ALA A 353 16.83 18.13 8.45
C ALA A 353 15.38 18.63 8.63
N PHE A 354 14.42 18.07 7.89
CA PHE A 354 13.01 18.42 8.07
C PHE A 354 12.45 17.89 9.40
N ILE A 355 12.72 16.62 9.71
CA ILE A 355 12.25 15.92 10.91
C ILE A 355 12.70 16.65 12.17
N HIS A 356 13.92 17.17 12.22
CA HIS A 356 14.47 17.89 13.39
C HIS A 356 14.26 19.42 13.40
N SER A 357 13.58 20.01 12.40
CA SER A 357 13.41 21.48 12.24
C SER A 357 12.30 22.22 13.01
#